data_AF-A0A7C3LS03-F1
#
_entry.id   AF-A0A7C3LS03-F1
#
_cell.length_a   1.000
_cell.length_b   1.000
_cell.length_c   1.000
_cell.angle_alpha   90.00
_cell.angle_beta   90.00
_cell.angle_gamma   90.00
#
_symmetry.space_group_name_H-M   'P 1'
#
loop_
_entity.id
_entity.type
_entity.pdbx_description
1 polymer ?
#
loop_
_entity_poly.entity_id
_entity_poly.type
_entity_poly.pdbx_seq_one_letter_code
_entity_poly.pdbx_strand_id
1 'polypeptide(L)'
;MSITLTINGKTITTEKGKTVLEAAAENGIRIPTLCYYPQIHSIGSCRVCVVDVEGYSEPQASCQLPALDGMAVTTDNEKIAQTRKTMIELLLVNHPTDCPICERSGECSLQNLTMEFGIKEIPFQAKKPERLKKTDWRLIRYDPNLCILCERCIHVCTELQGFNALKITKQGYNTVIDTVDGKPLACDFCGSCVMACPVGALSSTLVLGARSWELEKVKSVCRHCATGCSFYLNIKKNLIHRVSKDPLSSNEGQYCKKGFFGFRIKTDERIKTPMIRENGELRPAS
;
A
#
# COMPACT_ATOMS: atom_id res chain seq x y z
N MET A 1 4.91 -15.57 -26.89
CA MET A 1 5.87 -16.69 -26.83
C MET A 1 6.08 -17.03 -25.37
N SER A 2 5.91 -18.30 -24.99
CA SER A 2 6.19 -18.77 -23.64
C SER A 2 7.68 -19.04 -23.47
N ILE A 3 8.20 -18.81 -22.27
CA ILE A 3 9.56 -19.16 -21.85
C ILE A 3 9.47 -20.04 -20.61
N THR A 4 10.51 -20.84 -20.38
CA THR A 4 10.62 -21.76 -19.26
C THR A 4 11.83 -21.39 -18.42
N LEU A 5 11.65 -21.28 -17.10
CA LEU A 5 12.72 -21.01 -16.15
C LEU A 5 12.56 -21.90 -14.92
N THR A 6 13.62 -22.07 -14.14
CA THR A 6 13.62 -22.89 -12.94
C THR A 6 13.70 -21.99 -11.72
N ILE A 7 12.74 -22.10 -10.79
CA ILE A 7 12.75 -21.39 -9.51
C ILE A 7 12.72 -22.41 -8.37
N ASN A 8 13.73 -22.41 -7.49
CA ASN A 8 13.90 -23.37 -6.39
C ASN A 8 13.80 -24.84 -6.87
N GLY A 9 14.41 -25.16 -8.01
CA GLY A 9 14.34 -26.49 -8.63
C GLY A 9 13.01 -26.83 -9.31
N LYS A 10 11.98 -25.99 -9.21
CA LYS A 10 10.70 -26.16 -9.92
C LYS A 10 10.76 -25.45 -11.27
N THR A 11 10.62 -26.21 -12.34
CA THR A 11 10.44 -25.67 -13.68
C THR A 11 9.06 -25.00 -13.79
N ILE A 12 9.04 -23.75 -14.23
CA ILE A 12 7.84 -22.95 -14.42
C ILE A 12 7.80 -22.38 -15.84
N THR A 13 6.60 -22.13 -16.34
CA THR A 13 6.37 -21.51 -17.64
C THR A 13 5.70 -20.16 -17.44
N THR A 14 6.13 -19.17 -18.21
CA THR A 14 5.57 -17.81 -18.19
C THR A 14 5.61 -17.19 -19.58
N GLU A 15 4.93 -16.07 -19.76
CA GLU A 15 4.99 -15.28 -20.99
C GLU A 15 6.27 -14.45 -21.04
N LYS A 16 6.88 -14.38 -22.22
CA LYS A 16 8.05 -13.51 -22.46
C LYS A 16 7.70 -12.05 -22.17
N GLY A 17 8.57 -11.35 -21.46
CA GLY A 17 8.42 -9.93 -21.12
C GLY A 17 8.08 -9.67 -19.65
N LYS A 18 7.67 -10.70 -18.91
CA LYS A 18 7.47 -10.61 -17.45
C LYS A 18 8.78 -10.59 -16.69
N THR A 19 8.75 -10.02 -15.50
CA THR A 19 9.84 -10.08 -14.54
C THR A 19 9.87 -11.43 -13.83
N VAL A 20 11.01 -11.75 -13.19
CA VAL A 20 11.13 -12.97 -12.35
C VAL A 20 10.10 -12.95 -11.22
N LEU A 21 9.82 -11.78 -10.64
CA LEU A 21 8.81 -11.63 -9.59
C LEU A 21 7.40 -11.99 -10.08
N GLU A 22 7.01 -11.51 -11.26
CA GLU A 22 5.70 -11.80 -11.86
C GLU A 22 5.58 -13.27 -12.25
N ALA A 23 6.61 -13.82 -12.90
CA ALA A 23 6.66 -15.23 -13.26
C ALA A 23 6.54 -16.15 -12.03
N ALA A 24 7.21 -15.80 -10.94
CA ALA A 24 7.11 -16.51 -9.67
C ALA A 24 5.69 -16.44 -9.09
N ALA A 25 5.09 -15.24 -9.06
CA ALA A 25 3.75 -15.02 -8.51
C ALA A 25 2.67 -15.81 -9.25
N GLU A 26 2.71 -15.85 -10.59
CA GLU A 26 1.77 -16.62 -11.43
C GLU A 26 1.87 -18.13 -11.20
N ASN A 27 3.04 -18.61 -10.78
CA ASN A 27 3.30 -20.02 -10.50
C ASN A 27 3.22 -20.39 -9.00
N GLY A 28 2.62 -19.49 -8.19
CA GLY A 28 2.37 -19.72 -6.76
C GLY A 28 3.60 -19.58 -5.87
N ILE A 29 4.68 -18.99 -6.36
CA ILE A 29 5.93 -18.77 -5.61
C ILE A 29 5.95 -17.34 -5.07
N ARG A 30 5.85 -17.19 -3.75
CA ARG A 30 5.85 -15.86 -3.11
C ARG A 30 7.28 -15.35 -2.90
N ILE A 31 7.59 -14.19 -3.49
CA ILE A 31 8.78 -13.40 -3.16
C ILE A 31 8.33 -12.14 -2.40
N PRO A 32 8.88 -11.85 -1.20
CA PRO A 32 8.45 -10.71 -0.40
C PRO A 32 8.83 -9.37 -1.05
N THR A 33 7.95 -8.37 -0.94
CA THR A 33 8.15 -7.04 -1.54
C THR A 33 7.57 -5.95 -0.63
N LEU A 34 8.13 -4.73 -0.71
CA LEU A 34 7.57 -3.53 -0.08
C LEU A 34 7.26 -2.41 -1.08
N CYS A 35 8.05 -2.24 -2.14
CA CYS A 35 7.81 -1.21 -3.15
C CYS A 35 7.03 -1.71 -4.38
N TYR A 36 7.12 -2.99 -4.73
CA TYR A 36 6.40 -3.53 -5.89
C TYR A 36 4.88 -3.39 -5.75
N TYR A 37 4.20 -2.91 -6.78
CA TYR A 37 2.74 -2.81 -6.81
C TYR A 37 2.29 -3.22 -8.22
N PRO A 38 1.43 -4.26 -8.38
CA PRO A 38 1.23 -4.91 -9.69
C PRO A 38 0.77 -4.02 -10.85
N GLN A 39 0.10 -2.92 -10.56
CA GLN A 39 -0.51 -2.06 -11.60
C GLN A 39 0.41 -0.89 -12.02
N ILE A 40 1.67 -0.83 -11.55
CA ILE A 40 2.63 0.22 -11.92
C ILE A 40 3.96 -0.40 -12.33
N HIS A 41 4.80 0.40 -12.99
CA HIS A 41 6.16 0.00 -13.31
C HIS A 41 6.97 -0.30 -12.05
N SER A 42 7.96 -1.17 -12.22
CA SER A 42 8.79 -1.63 -11.12
C SER A 42 9.73 -0.54 -10.60
N ILE A 43 9.60 -0.25 -9.31
CA ILE A 43 10.33 0.82 -8.62
C ILE A 43 11.75 0.38 -8.24
N GLY A 44 11.91 -0.84 -7.71
CA GLY A 44 13.20 -1.36 -7.27
C GLY A 44 13.81 -0.77 -5.97
N SER A 45 13.12 0.18 -5.30
CA SER A 45 13.69 0.93 -4.17
C SER A 45 13.93 0.11 -2.90
N CYS A 46 13.04 -0.84 -2.55
CA CYS A 46 13.11 -1.52 -1.25
C CYS A 46 14.12 -2.67 -1.16
N ARG A 47 14.56 -3.23 -2.30
CA ARG A 47 15.47 -4.39 -2.39
C ARG A 47 15.10 -5.66 -1.59
N VAL A 48 13.89 -5.74 -1.01
CA VAL A 48 13.42 -6.96 -0.30
C VAL A 48 13.21 -8.15 -1.25
N CYS A 49 12.90 -7.87 -2.52
CA CYS A 49 12.60 -8.91 -3.51
C CYS A 49 13.85 -9.58 -4.12
N VAL A 50 15.02 -9.43 -3.52
CA VAL A 50 16.26 -10.01 -4.04
C VAL A 50 16.16 -11.53 -4.14
N VAL A 51 16.76 -12.07 -5.19
CA VAL A 51 16.86 -13.49 -5.52
C VAL A 51 18.26 -13.80 -6.01
N ASP A 52 18.70 -15.03 -5.84
CA ASP A 52 19.96 -15.51 -6.38
C ASP A 52 19.71 -16.06 -7.79
N VAL A 53 20.61 -15.78 -8.72
CA VAL A 53 20.46 -16.17 -10.12
C VAL A 53 21.76 -16.77 -10.60
N GLU A 54 21.69 -17.95 -11.19
CA GLU A 54 22.89 -18.62 -11.71
C GLU A 54 23.63 -17.74 -12.73
N GLY A 55 24.95 -17.64 -12.59
CA GLY A 55 25.80 -16.77 -13.41
C GLY A 55 25.94 -15.32 -12.92
N TYR A 56 25.16 -14.89 -11.91
CA TYR A 56 25.32 -13.58 -11.28
C TYR A 56 26.12 -13.70 -9.98
N SER A 57 27.05 -12.78 -9.72
CA SER A 57 27.82 -12.74 -8.46
C SER A 57 26.99 -12.24 -7.28
N GLU A 58 26.10 -11.28 -7.53
CA GLU A 58 25.29 -10.59 -6.52
C GLU A 58 23.79 -10.88 -6.65
N PRO A 59 23.03 -10.85 -5.54
CA PRO A 59 21.57 -11.00 -5.59
C PRO A 59 20.90 -9.93 -6.47
N GLN A 60 19.99 -10.38 -7.33
CA GLN A 60 19.28 -9.54 -8.28
C GLN A 60 17.88 -9.20 -7.75
N ALA A 61 17.40 -7.98 -8.02
CA ALA A 61 16.04 -7.61 -7.66
C ALA A 61 15.04 -8.25 -8.64
N SER A 62 14.31 -9.26 -8.18
CA SER A 62 13.35 -10.00 -9.01
C SER A 62 12.27 -9.12 -9.66
N CYS A 63 11.93 -7.99 -9.04
CA CYS A 63 10.93 -7.06 -9.57
C CYS A 63 11.40 -6.28 -10.81
N GLN A 64 12.70 -6.20 -11.10
CA GLN A 64 13.24 -5.50 -12.27
C GLN A 64 13.97 -6.45 -13.22
N LEU A 65 14.29 -7.66 -12.75
CA LEU A 65 14.95 -8.68 -13.53
C LEU A 65 13.97 -9.32 -14.53
N PRO A 66 14.18 -9.19 -15.85
CA PRO A 66 13.37 -9.89 -16.83
C PRO A 66 13.53 -11.41 -16.69
N ALA A 67 12.43 -12.15 -16.77
CA ALA A 67 12.49 -13.60 -16.86
C ALA A 67 13.03 -14.00 -18.24
N LEU A 68 14.08 -14.83 -18.26
CA LEU A 68 14.70 -15.35 -19.47
C LEU A 68 14.54 -16.87 -19.53
N ASP A 69 14.48 -17.41 -20.76
CA ASP A 69 14.40 -18.85 -20.99
C ASP A 69 15.67 -19.55 -20.48
N GLY A 70 15.51 -20.68 -19.80
CA GLY A 70 16.59 -21.45 -19.19
C GLY A 70 17.18 -20.83 -17.91
N MET A 71 16.69 -19.69 -17.43
CA MET A 71 17.20 -19.06 -16.21
C MET A 71 16.96 -19.95 -14.97
N ALA A 72 17.95 -20.05 -14.09
CA ALA A 72 17.82 -20.72 -12.79
C ALA A 72 17.88 -19.68 -11.66
N VAL A 73 16.84 -19.65 -10.83
CA VAL A 73 16.65 -18.69 -9.75
C VAL A 73 16.44 -19.42 -8.42
N THR A 74 17.13 -18.97 -7.38
CA THR A 74 16.90 -19.41 -6.00
C THR A 74 16.34 -18.25 -5.18
N THR A 75 15.16 -18.44 -4.61
CA THR A 75 14.48 -17.42 -3.78
C THR A 75 14.63 -17.65 -2.30
N ASP A 76 15.12 -18.84 -1.91
CA ASP A 76 15.25 -19.29 -0.53
C ASP A 76 16.59 -20.00 -0.33
N ASN A 77 17.56 -19.25 0.20
CA ASN A 77 18.83 -19.74 0.69
C ASN A 77 19.33 -18.79 1.78
N GLU A 78 20.37 -19.19 2.53
CA GLU A 78 20.88 -18.41 3.65
C GLU A 78 21.34 -16.99 3.25
N LYS A 79 22.04 -16.87 2.11
CA LYS A 79 22.48 -15.58 1.55
C LYS A 79 21.30 -14.64 1.31
N ILE A 80 20.24 -15.13 0.68
CA ILE A 80 19.04 -14.34 0.35
C ILE A 80 18.24 -14.00 1.60
N ALA A 81 18.07 -14.95 2.52
CA ALA A 81 17.39 -14.72 3.80
C ALA A 81 18.10 -13.62 4.61
N GLN A 82 19.43 -13.71 4.72
CA GLN A 82 20.24 -12.70 5.42
C GLN A 82 20.20 -11.35 4.72
N THR A 83 20.29 -11.31 3.39
CA THR A 83 20.21 -10.06 2.62
C THR A 83 18.85 -9.37 2.85
N ARG A 84 17.75 -10.12 2.76
CA ARG A 84 16.40 -9.59 3.01
C ARG A 84 16.25 -9.07 4.42
N LYS A 85 16.74 -9.81 5.41
CA LYS A 85 16.77 -9.40 6.82
C LYS A 85 17.49 -8.06 6.98
N THR A 86 18.70 -7.94 6.43
CA THR A 86 19.48 -6.69 6.45
C THR A 86 18.76 -5.53 5.77
N MET A 87 18.10 -5.74 4.63
CA MET A 87 17.31 -4.68 3.98
C MET A 87 16.17 -4.18 4.88
N ILE A 88 15.46 -5.09 5.55
CA ILE A 88 14.38 -4.73 6.47
C ILE A 88 14.95 -4.02 7.72
N GLU A 89 16.06 -4.51 8.28
CA GLU A 89 16.74 -3.87 9.42
C GLU A 89 17.14 -2.42 9.08
N LEU A 90 17.70 -2.18 7.89
CA LEU A 90 18.05 -0.83 7.41
C LEU A 90 16.84 0.10 7.30
N LEU A 91 15.70 -0.41 6.82
CA LEU A 91 14.45 0.35 6.79
C LEU A 91 13.96 0.70 8.21
N LEU A 92 14.19 -0.19 9.18
CA LEU A 92 13.78 0.00 10.57
C LEU A 92 14.67 0.97 11.34
N VAL A 93 15.93 1.20 10.93
CA VAL A 93 16.88 2.09 11.62
C VAL A 93 16.29 3.47 11.92
N ASN A 94 15.62 4.07 10.92
CA ASN A 94 15.00 5.39 11.02
C ASN A 94 13.48 5.33 11.22
N HIS A 95 12.88 4.14 11.21
CA HIS A 95 11.44 3.98 11.38
C HIS A 95 11.09 3.99 12.88
N PRO A 96 10.16 4.85 13.34
CA PRO A 96 9.83 4.93 14.75
C PRO A 96 9.05 3.70 15.21
N THR A 97 9.18 3.36 16.49
CA THR A 97 8.45 2.29 17.17
C THR A 97 7.01 2.68 17.53
N ASP A 98 6.31 3.33 16.59
CA ASP A 98 4.98 3.90 16.77
C ASP A 98 3.85 2.91 16.43
N CYS A 99 4.15 1.62 16.29
CA CYS A 99 3.15 0.58 16.00
C CYS A 99 1.91 0.65 16.93
N PRO A 100 2.04 0.90 18.26
CA PRO A 100 0.87 1.05 19.12
C PRO A 100 -0.06 2.22 18.78
N ILE A 101 0.37 3.23 18.02
CA ILE A 101 -0.47 4.37 17.63
C ILE A 101 -0.72 4.44 16.11
N CYS A 102 -0.01 3.61 15.33
CA CYS A 102 -0.15 3.53 13.89
C CYS A 102 -1.49 2.87 13.49
N GLU A 103 -2.19 3.48 12.53
CA GLU A 103 -3.48 3.00 12.01
C GLU A 103 -3.34 1.76 11.12
N ARG A 104 -2.15 1.52 10.55
CA ARG A 104 -1.85 0.35 9.71
C ARG A 104 -1.42 -0.87 10.51
N SER A 105 -1.29 -0.77 11.83
CA SER A 105 -0.87 -1.91 12.66
C SER A 105 -1.82 -3.10 12.52
N GLY A 106 -1.23 -4.28 12.32
CA GLY A 106 -1.95 -5.52 12.01
C GLY A 106 -2.21 -5.75 10.53
N GLU A 107 -1.93 -4.77 9.66
CA GLU A 107 -1.97 -4.94 8.19
C GLU A 107 -0.78 -4.26 7.49
N CYS A 108 0.22 -3.83 8.26
CA CYS A 108 1.42 -3.17 7.78
C CYS A 108 2.36 -4.22 7.16
N SER A 109 2.74 -4.03 5.90
CA SER A 109 3.63 -4.98 5.21
C SER A 109 5.02 -5.02 5.86
N LEU A 110 5.52 -3.87 6.32
CA LEU A 110 6.81 -3.82 7.02
C LEU A 110 6.75 -4.61 8.32
N GLN A 111 5.71 -4.42 9.14
CA GLN A 111 5.51 -5.15 10.38
C GLN A 111 5.48 -6.67 10.15
N ASN A 112 4.73 -7.11 9.14
CA ASN A 112 4.60 -8.53 8.82
C ASN A 112 5.94 -9.12 8.37
N LEU A 113 6.71 -8.41 7.56
CA LEU A 113 8.03 -8.86 7.13
C LEU A 113 9.05 -8.86 8.29
N THR A 114 8.99 -7.87 9.19
CA THR A 114 9.82 -7.88 10.41
C THR A 114 9.58 -9.15 11.23
N MET A 115 8.32 -9.56 11.36
CA MET A 115 7.94 -10.80 12.06
C MET A 115 8.35 -12.05 11.28
N GLU A 116 8.12 -12.08 9.96
CA GLU A 116 8.47 -13.18 9.06
C GLU A 116 9.97 -13.50 9.09
N PHE A 117 10.83 -12.47 9.13
CA PHE A 117 12.29 -12.62 9.19
C PHE A 117 12.85 -12.65 10.62
N GLY A 118 11.99 -12.72 11.64
CA GLY A 118 12.40 -12.88 13.04
C GLY A 118 13.29 -11.76 13.57
N ILE A 119 13.13 -10.53 13.07
CA ILE A 119 13.94 -9.37 13.49
C ILE A 119 13.46 -8.92 14.87
N LYS A 120 14.35 -9.07 15.87
CA LYS A 120 14.09 -8.67 17.27
C LYS A 120 14.83 -7.40 17.66
N GLU A 121 16.01 -7.21 17.08
CA GLU A 121 16.92 -6.12 17.39
C GLU A 121 17.49 -5.58 16.09
N ILE A 122 17.88 -4.30 16.09
CA ILE A 122 18.47 -3.64 14.93
C ILE A 122 19.97 -3.47 15.23
N PRO A 123 20.87 -4.16 14.51
CA PRO A 123 22.31 -4.11 14.79
C PRO A 123 22.95 -2.78 14.36
N PHE A 124 22.24 -1.98 13.57
CA PHE A 124 22.71 -0.71 13.04
C PHE A 124 22.33 0.46 13.94
N GLN A 125 23.23 1.42 14.08
CA GLN A 125 22.98 2.69 14.74
C GLN A 125 23.11 3.84 13.75
N ALA A 126 22.14 4.74 13.77
CA ALA A 126 22.21 6.01 13.09
C ALA A 126 21.79 7.11 14.05
N LYS A 127 22.22 8.35 13.79
CA LYS A 127 21.66 9.52 14.47
C LYS A 127 20.17 9.55 14.13
N LYS A 128 19.32 9.40 15.15
CA LYS A 128 17.86 9.45 14.95
C LYS A 128 17.50 10.78 14.30
N PRO A 129 16.78 10.78 13.17
CA PRO A 129 16.34 12.02 12.55
C PRO A 129 15.40 12.75 13.50
N GLU A 130 15.43 14.08 13.45
CA GLU A 130 14.41 14.88 14.12
C GLU A 130 13.03 14.54 13.55
N ARG A 131 12.04 14.41 14.44
CA ARG A 131 10.70 14.05 14.01
C ARG A 131 10.12 15.18 13.18
N LEU A 132 9.81 14.88 11.94
CA LEU A 132 9.17 15.81 11.03
C LEU A 132 7.68 15.96 11.37
N LYS A 133 7.14 17.16 11.13
CA LYS A 133 5.73 17.47 11.36
C LYS A 133 4.85 16.65 10.42
N LYS A 134 3.75 16.10 10.95
CA LYS A 134 2.69 15.45 10.15
C LYS A 134 1.90 16.52 9.40
N THR A 135 1.49 16.21 8.18
CA THR A 135 0.77 17.15 7.32
C THR A 135 -0.60 16.59 6.96
N ASP A 136 -1.64 17.39 7.20
CA ASP A 136 -3.01 17.05 6.81
C ASP A 136 -3.37 17.81 5.52
N TRP A 137 -3.29 17.10 4.40
CA TRP A 137 -3.75 17.56 3.10
C TRP A 137 -5.24 17.29 2.93
N ARG A 138 -6.07 18.03 3.65
CA ARG A 138 -7.54 17.93 3.60
C ARG A 138 -8.07 16.53 3.94
N LEU A 139 -8.16 15.61 2.96
CA LEU A 139 -8.66 14.24 3.12
C LEU A 139 -7.56 13.21 3.41
N ILE A 140 -6.30 13.55 3.16
CA ILE A 140 -5.14 12.67 3.31
C ILE A 140 -4.22 13.22 4.39
N ARG A 141 -3.83 12.37 5.33
CA ARG A 141 -2.79 12.65 6.32
C ARG A 141 -1.50 11.99 5.89
N TYR A 142 -0.40 12.73 5.97
CA TYR A 142 0.94 12.24 5.71
C TYR A 142 1.82 12.36 6.96
N ASP A 143 2.35 11.23 7.41
CA ASP A 143 3.37 11.13 8.44
C ASP A 143 4.70 10.70 7.80
N PRO A 144 5.61 11.65 7.49
CA PRO A 144 6.89 11.33 6.85
C PRO A 144 7.77 10.41 7.71
N ASN A 145 7.60 10.39 9.03
CA ASN A 145 8.40 9.55 9.92
C ASN A 145 8.10 8.05 9.74
N LEU A 146 6.88 7.71 9.28
CA LEU A 146 6.48 6.34 9.00
C LEU A 146 6.81 5.93 7.55
N CYS A 147 7.29 6.84 6.72
CA CYS A 147 7.57 6.58 5.31
C CYS A 147 8.86 5.78 5.14
N ILE A 148 8.81 4.73 4.32
CA ILE A 148 9.99 3.94 3.92
C ILE A 148 10.51 4.31 2.52
N LEU A 149 10.07 5.45 1.98
CA LEU A 149 10.46 5.93 0.65
C LEU A 149 10.31 4.88 -0.46
N CYS A 150 9.26 4.06 -0.38
CA CYS A 150 9.00 3.01 -1.38
C CYS A 150 8.44 3.55 -2.71
N GLU A 151 8.12 4.84 -2.78
CA GLU A 151 7.62 5.57 -3.94
C GLU A 151 6.30 5.10 -4.56
N ARG A 152 5.66 4.04 -4.03
CA ARG A 152 4.35 3.56 -4.50
C ARG A 152 3.33 4.69 -4.67
N CYS A 153 3.27 5.63 -3.72
CA CYS A 153 2.33 6.75 -3.80
C CYS A 153 2.58 7.71 -4.95
N ILE A 154 3.85 7.90 -5.35
CA ILE A 154 4.24 8.73 -6.49
C ILE A 154 3.81 8.02 -7.77
N HIS A 155 4.26 6.78 -7.96
CA HIS A 155 3.98 6.00 -9.16
C HIS A 155 2.48 5.75 -9.38
N VAL A 156 1.71 5.40 -8.35
CA VAL A 156 0.24 5.27 -8.53
C VAL A 156 -0.42 6.62 -8.83
N CYS A 157 0.13 7.73 -8.35
CA CYS A 157 -0.43 9.05 -8.66
C CYS A 157 -0.14 9.47 -10.10
N THR A 158 1.04 9.12 -10.62
CA THR A 158 1.50 9.52 -11.96
C THR A 158 1.02 8.53 -13.03
N GLU A 159 1.22 7.24 -12.82
CA GLU A 159 0.98 6.22 -13.86
C GLU A 159 -0.47 5.75 -13.91
N LEU A 160 -1.12 5.55 -12.75
CA LEU A 160 -2.50 5.07 -12.71
C LEU A 160 -3.53 6.20 -12.79
N GLN A 161 -3.23 7.33 -12.16
CA GLN A 161 -4.19 8.43 -12.03
C GLN A 161 -3.87 9.61 -12.94
N GLY A 162 -2.65 9.72 -13.46
CA GLY A 162 -2.24 10.82 -14.35
C GLY A 162 -2.12 12.19 -13.67
N PHE A 163 -2.17 12.28 -12.33
CA PHE A 163 -2.16 13.55 -11.60
C PHE A 163 -0.76 14.11 -11.34
N ASN A 164 0.23 13.23 -11.16
CA ASN A 164 1.62 13.60 -10.85
C ASN A 164 1.73 14.64 -9.70
N ALA A 165 1.04 14.39 -8.59
CA ALA A 165 0.92 15.38 -7.51
C ALA A 165 2.02 15.28 -6.43
N LEU A 166 2.77 14.18 -6.40
CA LEU A 166 3.78 13.87 -5.38
C LEU A 166 5.15 13.64 -6.03
N LYS A 167 6.22 14.01 -5.33
CA LYS A 167 7.61 13.74 -5.72
C LYS A 167 8.50 13.46 -4.52
N ILE A 168 9.66 12.87 -4.77
CA ILE A 168 10.76 12.91 -3.80
C ILE A 168 11.34 14.32 -3.77
N THR A 169 11.64 14.80 -2.57
CA THR A 169 12.37 16.04 -2.33
C THR A 169 13.54 15.79 -1.38
N LYS A 170 14.51 16.71 -1.40
CA LYS A 170 15.76 16.62 -0.63
C LYS A 170 16.58 15.38 -1.02
N GLN A 171 17.65 15.10 -0.27
CA GLN A 171 18.60 14.02 -0.56
C GLN A 171 19.11 13.40 0.74
N GLY A 172 19.65 12.17 0.64
CA GLY A 172 20.23 11.44 1.76
C GLY A 172 19.22 11.21 2.89
N TYR A 173 19.64 11.40 4.14
CA TYR A 173 18.79 11.21 5.32
C TYR A 173 17.61 12.19 5.42
N ASN A 174 17.66 13.30 4.69
CA ASN A 174 16.60 14.31 4.71
C ASN A 174 15.52 14.05 3.64
N THR A 175 15.63 12.97 2.88
CA THR A 175 14.72 12.65 1.78
C THR A 175 13.29 12.45 2.27
N VAL A 176 12.35 13.16 1.66
CA VAL A 176 10.92 13.05 1.98
C VAL A 176 10.07 13.14 0.74
N ILE A 177 8.91 12.49 0.78
CA ILE A 177 7.87 12.69 -0.23
C ILE A 177 7.15 14.00 0.09
N ASP A 178 7.01 14.86 -0.91
CA ASP A 178 6.26 16.12 -0.83
C ASP A 178 5.49 16.36 -2.14
N THR A 179 4.70 17.42 -2.17
CA THR A 179 3.97 17.86 -3.36
C THR A 179 4.92 18.42 -4.43
N VAL A 180 4.50 18.35 -5.68
CA VAL A 180 5.33 18.82 -6.80
C VAL A 180 5.58 20.33 -6.74
N ASP A 181 4.60 21.12 -6.29
CA ASP A 181 4.64 22.58 -6.21
C ASP A 181 5.01 23.13 -4.82
N GLY A 182 5.20 22.26 -3.83
CA GLY A 182 5.49 22.64 -2.44
C GLY A 182 4.31 23.27 -1.70
N LYS A 183 3.11 23.23 -2.27
CA LYS A 183 1.88 23.75 -1.66
C LYS A 183 1.09 22.60 -1.02
N PRO A 184 0.05 22.87 -0.21
CA PRO A 184 -0.84 21.82 0.26
C PRO A 184 -1.41 21.02 -0.92
N LEU A 185 -1.36 19.68 -0.84
CA LEU A 185 -1.75 18.78 -1.93
C LEU A 185 -3.15 19.13 -2.45
N ALA A 186 -3.22 19.41 -3.75
CA ALA A 186 -4.43 19.75 -4.47
C ALA A 186 -4.59 18.80 -5.68
N CYS A 187 -5.02 17.57 -5.42
CA CYS A 187 -5.35 16.58 -6.46
C CYS A 187 -6.84 16.19 -6.37
N ASP A 188 -7.26 15.22 -7.18
CA ASP A 188 -8.63 14.70 -7.13
C ASP A 188 -9.00 13.97 -5.84
N PHE A 189 -8.03 13.68 -4.98
CA PHE A 189 -8.22 12.89 -3.77
C PHE A 189 -8.91 11.55 -4.08
N CYS A 190 -8.40 10.80 -5.06
CA CYS A 190 -8.87 9.44 -5.38
C CYS A 190 -8.53 8.41 -4.27
N GLY A 191 -7.48 8.68 -3.48
CA GLY A 191 -7.06 7.81 -2.37
C GLY A 191 -6.12 6.67 -2.78
N SER A 192 -5.75 6.53 -4.06
CA SER A 192 -4.86 5.47 -4.55
C SER A 192 -3.51 5.45 -3.82
N CYS A 193 -2.95 6.61 -3.47
CA CYS A 193 -1.72 6.70 -2.68
C CYS A 193 -1.85 6.13 -1.26
N VAL A 194 -2.99 6.35 -0.59
CA VAL A 194 -3.29 5.78 0.73
C VAL A 194 -3.43 4.27 0.65
N MET A 195 -4.12 3.76 -0.37
CA MET A 195 -4.32 2.33 -0.58
C MET A 195 -3.03 1.59 -0.93
N ALA A 196 -2.16 2.20 -1.73
CA ALA A 196 -0.90 1.61 -2.17
C ALA A 196 0.19 1.61 -1.09
N CYS A 197 0.10 2.52 -0.11
CA CYS A 197 1.10 2.65 0.95
C CYS A 197 1.23 1.35 1.77
N PRO A 198 2.43 0.73 1.84
CA PRO A 198 2.67 -0.52 2.56
C PRO A 198 2.76 -0.34 4.09
N VAL A 199 2.85 0.91 4.54
CA VAL A 199 3.11 1.35 5.92
C VAL A 199 2.10 2.44 6.31
N GLY A 200 2.19 2.94 7.55
CA GLY A 200 1.28 3.96 8.09
C GLY A 200 1.53 5.40 7.66
N ALA A 201 2.38 5.63 6.64
CA ALA A 201 2.79 6.98 6.26
C ALA A 201 1.66 7.80 5.62
N LEU A 202 0.76 7.16 4.88
CA LEU A 202 -0.40 7.81 4.26
C LEU A 202 -1.68 7.19 4.82
N SER A 203 -2.55 8.03 5.36
CA SER A 203 -3.87 7.62 5.84
C SER A 203 -4.94 8.66 5.50
N SER A 204 -6.20 8.35 5.80
CA SER A 204 -7.29 9.33 5.64
C SER A 204 -7.51 10.11 6.93
N THR A 205 -7.73 11.42 6.81
CA THR A 205 -8.16 12.26 7.95
C THR A 205 -9.57 11.91 8.44
N LEU A 206 -10.31 11.09 7.70
CA LEU A 206 -11.66 10.64 8.01
C LEU A 206 -11.71 9.29 8.73
N VAL A 207 -10.59 8.57 8.87
CA VAL A 207 -10.57 7.27 9.54
C VAL A 207 -11.01 7.43 11.00
N LEU A 208 -11.96 6.61 11.41
CA LEU A 208 -12.32 6.47 12.81
C LEU A 208 -11.38 5.44 13.46
N GLY A 209 -10.87 5.74 14.66
CA GLY A 209 -9.91 4.86 15.35
C GLY A 209 -10.44 3.44 15.54
N ALA A 210 -9.78 2.47 14.89
CA ALA A 210 -9.96 1.03 15.07
C ALA A 210 -8.72 0.30 14.57
N ARG A 211 -8.46 -0.89 15.12
CA ARG A 211 -7.40 -1.78 14.61
C ARG A 211 -7.91 -2.62 13.46
N SER A 212 -6.99 -3.05 12.59
CA SER A 212 -7.34 -3.84 11.41
C SER A 212 -8.08 -5.13 11.75
N TRP A 213 -7.72 -5.80 12.86
CA TRP A 213 -8.34 -7.04 13.32
C TRP A 213 -9.70 -6.85 14.03
N GLU A 214 -10.08 -5.61 14.36
CA GLU A 214 -11.39 -5.31 14.94
C GLU A 214 -12.44 -4.99 13.87
N LEU A 215 -12.03 -4.91 12.60
CA LEU A 215 -12.86 -4.49 11.49
C LEU A 215 -13.36 -5.70 10.71
N GLU A 216 -14.68 -5.82 10.61
CA GLU A 216 -15.32 -6.74 9.69
C GLU A 216 -15.26 -6.17 8.27
N LYS A 217 -14.87 -6.98 7.29
CA LYS A 217 -14.83 -6.59 5.87
C LYS A 217 -16.06 -7.11 5.16
N VAL A 218 -16.92 -6.19 4.72
CA VAL A 218 -18.13 -6.51 3.96
C VAL A 218 -17.96 -6.04 2.52
N LYS A 219 -18.04 -6.95 1.56
CA LYS A 219 -18.02 -6.62 0.13
C LYS A 219 -19.29 -5.84 -0.23
N SER A 220 -19.14 -4.74 -0.96
CA SER A 220 -20.24 -3.88 -1.35
C SER A 220 -19.97 -3.16 -2.67
N VAL A 221 -20.94 -2.36 -3.11
CA VAL A 221 -20.91 -1.64 -4.37
C VAL A 221 -21.14 -0.15 -4.11
N CYS A 222 -20.31 0.68 -4.73
CA CYS A 222 -20.39 2.12 -4.71
C CYS A 222 -21.67 2.60 -5.43
N ARG A 223 -22.46 3.44 -4.75
CA ARG A 223 -23.73 3.98 -5.28
C ARG A 223 -23.65 5.46 -5.70
N HIS A 224 -22.44 6.02 -5.80
CA HIS A 224 -22.25 7.45 -6.09
C HIS A 224 -22.42 7.82 -7.58
N CYS A 225 -22.28 6.85 -8.48
CA CYS A 225 -22.48 7.02 -9.92
C CYS A 225 -22.82 5.66 -10.55
N ALA A 226 -23.14 5.66 -11.86
CA ALA A 226 -23.51 4.46 -12.61
C ALA A 226 -22.35 3.44 -12.80
N THR A 227 -21.11 3.81 -12.47
CA THR A 227 -19.94 2.90 -12.61
C THR A 227 -20.04 1.68 -11.69
N GLY A 228 -20.68 1.82 -10.51
CA GLY A 228 -20.89 0.68 -9.62
C GLY A 228 -19.59 0.02 -9.13
N CYS A 229 -18.57 0.80 -8.77
CA CYS A 229 -17.28 0.26 -8.31
C CYS A 229 -17.47 -0.69 -7.11
N SER A 230 -16.86 -1.87 -7.14
CA SER A 230 -16.86 -2.80 -6.01
C SER A 230 -15.77 -2.43 -5.00
N PHE A 231 -16.08 -2.54 -3.71
CA PHE A 231 -15.13 -2.29 -2.63
C PHE A 231 -15.45 -3.10 -1.38
N TYR A 232 -14.55 -3.07 -0.39
CA TYR A 232 -14.83 -3.56 0.96
C TYR A 232 -15.10 -2.41 1.92
N LEU A 233 -16.23 -2.47 2.63
CA LEU A 233 -16.52 -1.64 3.79
C LEU A 233 -15.88 -2.29 5.01
N ASN A 234 -15.10 -1.51 5.77
CA ASN A 234 -14.54 -1.96 7.04
C ASN A 234 -15.42 -1.44 8.17
N ILE A 235 -16.10 -2.33 8.87
CA ILE A 235 -17.19 -2.02 9.79
C ILE A 235 -16.83 -2.46 11.22
N LYS A 236 -17.18 -1.63 12.20
CA LYS A 236 -17.13 -1.96 13.62
C LYS A 236 -18.27 -1.25 14.34
N LYS A 237 -19.01 -1.97 15.19
CA LYS A 237 -20.16 -1.43 15.95
C LYS A 237 -21.14 -0.64 15.06
N ASN A 238 -21.51 -1.19 13.91
CA ASN A 238 -22.40 -0.56 12.90
C ASN A 238 -21.91 0.77 12.33
N LEU A 239 -20.63 1.11 12.49
CA LEU A 239 -20.00 2.26 11.87
C LEU A 239 -19.03 1.80 10.79
N ILE A 240 -19.05 2.50 9.65
CA ILE A 240 -18.05 2.31 8.60
C ILE A 240 -16.84 3.16 8.95
N HIS A 241 -15.70 2.51 9.14
CA HIS A 241 -14.44 3.16 9.51
C HIS A 241 -13.64 3.61 8.30
N ARG A 242 -13.62 2.80 7.22
CA ARG A 242 -12.88 3.07 5.98
C ARG A 242 -13.30 2.13 4.85
N VAL A 243 -12.88 2.48 3.64
CA VAL A 243 -12.98 1.64 2.44
C VAL A 243 -11.65 0.94 2.17
N SER A 244 -11.70 -0.29 1.66
CA SER A 244 -10.52 -1.03 1.18
C SER A 244 -10.70 -1.50 -0.26
N LYS A 245 -9.57 -1.74 -0.93
CA LYS A 245 -9.54 -2.16 -2.33
C LYS A 245 -10.15 -3.55 -2.54
N ASP A 246 -10.93 -3.70 -3.61
CA ASP A 246 -11.30 -5.00 -4.18
C ASP A 246 -10.51 -5.23 -5.48
N PRO A 247 -9.36 -5.92 -5.44
CA PRO A 247 -8.46 -6.00 -6.59
C PRO A 247 -9.01 -6.84 -7.75
N LEU A 248 -10.00 -7.71 -7.50
CA LEU A 248 -10.60 -8.58 -8.52
C LEU A 248 -11.86 -7.95 -9.16
N SER A 249 -12.13 -6.69 -8.85
CA SER A 249 -13.30 -5.97 -9.36
C SER A 249 -13.06 -5.36 -10.74
N SER A 250 -14.14 -4.95 -11.39
CA SER A 250 -14.10 -4.19 -12.66
C SER A 250 -13.33 -2.86 -12.55
N ASN A 251 -13.21 -2.30 -11.35
CA ASN A 251 -12.44 -1.10 -11.09
C ASN A 251 -11.01 -1.40 -10.58
N GLU A 252 -10.61 -2.68 -10.52
CA GLU A 252 -9.28 -3.15 -10.11
C GLU A 252 -8.76 -2.51 -8.81
N GLY A 253 -9.67 -2.22 -7.88
CA GLY A 253 -9.34 -1.59 -6.60
C GLY A 253 -9.02 -0.09 -6.67
N GLN A 254 -9.27 0.58 -7.80
CA GLN A 254 -9.19 2.03 -7.96
C GLN A 254 -10.55 2.69 -7.70
N TYR A 255 -10.53 3.93 -7.18
CA TYR A 255 -11.72 4.66 -6.78
C TYR A 255 -11.59 6.15 -7.09
N CYS A 256 -12.71 6.82 -7.33
CA CYS A 256 -12.75 8.27 -7.27
C CYS A 256 -12.86 8.75 -5.80
N LYS A 257 -12.74 10.06 -5.59
CA LYS A 257 -12.90 10.70 -4.28
C LYS A 257 -14.15 10.28 -3.53
N LYS A 258 -15.30 10.21 -4.22
CA LYS A 258 -16.58 9.83 -3.61
C LYS A 258 -16.58 8.36 -3.19
N GLY A 259 -16.01 7.47 -4.01
CA GLY A 259 -15.89 6.05 -3.71
C GLY A 259 -15.00 5.79 -2.48
N PHE A 260 -13.84 6.45 -2.40
CA PHE A 260 -12.89 6.19 -1.33
C PHE A 260 -13.17 6.95 -0.02
N PHE A 261 -13.62 8.21 -0.09
CA PHE A 261 -13.83 9.05 1.09
C PHE A 261 -15.31 9.28 1.44
N GLY A 262 -16.23 9.02 0.52
CA GLY A 262 -17.67 9.25 0.68
C GLY A 262 -18.42 8.12 1.41
N PHE A 263 -17.74 7.43 2.34
CA PHE A 263 -18.31 6.30 3.08
C PHE A 263 -18.94 6.69 4.44
N ARG A 264 -18.72 7.92 4.92
CA ARG A 264 -19.28 8.34 6.22
C ARG A 264 -20.78 8.58 6.09
N ILE A 265 -21.55 7.69 6.70
CA ILE A 265 -23.04 7.76 6.75
C ILE A 265 -23.53 8.23 8.14
N LYS A 266 -22.62 8.43 9.10
CA LYS A 266 -22.95 9.00 10.42
C LYS A 266 -22.95 10.53 10.31
N THR A 267 -24.13 11.06 10.05
CA THR A 267 -24.48 12.48 10.07
C THR A 267 -25.74 12.63 10.90
N ASP A 268 -25.91 13.77 11.58
CA ASP A 268 -27.12 14.08 12.34
C ASP A 268 -28.33 14.33 11.43
N GLU A 269 -28.09 14.53 10.13
CA GLU A 269 -29.12 14.70 9.08
C GLU A 269 -29.76 13.38 8.63
N ARG A 270 -29.38 12.25 9.22
CA ARG A 270 -30.01 10.96 8.89
C ARG A 270 -31.48 10.97 9.30
N ILE A 271 -32.35 10.71 8.34
CA ILE A 271 -33.76 10.42 8.60
C ILE A 271 -33.83 9.07 9.34
N LYS A 272 -34.26 9.11 10.61
CA LYS A 272 -34.33 7.94 11.52
C LYS A 272 -35.76 7.42 11.70
N THR A 273 -36.74 8.28 11.48
CA THR A 273 -38.17 7.99 11.61
C THR A 273 -38.90 8.47 10.36
N PRO A 274 -39.99 7.82 9.94
CA PRO A 274 -40.89 8.36 8.94
C PRO A 274 -41.36 9.77 9.34
N MET A 275 -41.55 10.65 8.36
CA MET A 275 -42.00 12.03 8.57
C MET A 275 -43.19 12.31 7.66
N ILE A 276 -44.22 12.99 8.17
CA ILE A 276 -45.38 13.45 7.40
C ILE A 276 -45.39 14.98 7.41
N ARG A 277 -45.82 15.57 6.28
CA ARG A 277 -46.00 17.02 6.15
C ARG A 277 -47.40 17.41 6.62
N GLU A 278 -47.49 18.26 7.63
CA GLU A 278 -48.74 18.83 8.14
C GLU A 278 -48.55 20.34 8.34
N ASN A 279 -49.47 21.15 7.78
CA ASN A 279 -49.40 22.62 7.83
C ASN A 279 -48.05 23.21 7.36
N GLY A 280 -47.38 22.57 6.41
CA GLY A 280 -46.11 23.01 5.85
C GLY A 280 -44.86 22.49 6.58
N GLU A 281 -45.01 21.94 7.80
CA GLU A 281 -43.90 21.42 8.60
C GLU A 281 -43.83 19.88 8.57
N LEU A 282 -42.62 19.33 8.73
CA LEU A 282 -42.42 17.89 8.86
C LEU A 282 -42.51 17.50 10.33
N ARG A 283 -43.40 16.55 10.66
CA ARG A 283 -43.43 15.91 11.98
C ARG A 283 -43.19 14.40 11.88
N PRO A 284 -42.62 13.75 12.91
CA PRO A 284 -42.49 12.30 12.94
C PRO A 284 -43.85 11.59 12.84
N ALA A 285 -43.87 10.47 12.14
CA ALA A 285 -45.00 9.56 12.06
C ALA A 285 -44.57 8.14 12.45
N SER A 286 -45.47 7.45 13.16
CA SER A 286 -45.35 6.04 13.55
C SER A 286 -46.05 5.14 12.55
#